data_AF-A0A1T4JJF9-F1
#
_entry.id   AF-A0A1T4JJF9-F1
#
_cell.length_a   1.000
_cell.length_b   1.000
_cell.length_c   1.000
_cell.angle_alpha   90.00
_cell.angle_beta   90.00
_cell.angle_gamma   90.00
#
_symmetry.space_group_name_H-M   'P 1'
#
loop_
_entity.id
_entity.type
_entity.pdbx_description
1 polymer ?
#
loop_
_entity_poly.entity_id
_entity_poly.type
_entity_poly.pdbx_seq_one_letter_code
_entity_poly.pdbx_strand_id
1 'polypeptide(L)'
;MKFNLKNIMFDAGIILSAIILSLGIKGSTESPEFCNNCHIMDPAYESWSRSAHSEVKCLECHEEPGFSGYLKTKAQGAEQAVTYLISSPDQSDLNAHVANKNCIDCHRSEEKVPSIPEDHQKRIESDMECAMCHKSTAH
;
A
#
# COMPACT_ATOMS: atom_id res chain seq x y z
N MET A 1 -6.63 42.12 -18.71
CA MET A 1 -6.68 40.64 -18.82
C MET A 1 -8.14 40.22 -18.78
N LYS A 2 -8.74 39.83 -19.92
CA LYS A 2 -10.16 39.40 -19.95
C LYS A 2 -10.19 37.91 -19.65
N PHE A 3 -10.53 37.55 -18.41
CA PHE A 3 -10.77 36.16 -18.04
C PHE A 3 -12.04 35.66 -18.73
N ASN A 4 -11.92 34.60 -19.53
CA ASN A 4 -13.08 33.95 -20.15
C ASN A 4 -13.63 32.91 -19.17
N LEU A 5 -14.69 33.29 -18.45
CA LEU A 5 -15.32 32.45 -17.42
C LEU A 5 -15.72 31.06 -17.95
N LYS A 6 -16.08 30.96 -19.24
CA LYS A 6 -16.43 29.69 -19.88
C LYS A 6 -15.22 28.75 -20.01
N ASN A 7 -14.04 29.30 -20.32
CA ASN A 7 -12.80 28.51 -20.41
C ASN A 7 -12.36 28.06 -19.01
N ILE A 8 -12.47 28.95 -18.01
CA ILE A 8 -12.17 28.61 -16.61
C ILE A 8 -13.06 27.47 -16.10
N MET A 9 -14.36 27.51 -16.38
CA MET A 9 -15.29 26.44 -15.99
C MET A 9 -15.00 25.11 -16.70
N PHE A 10 -14.58 25.16 -17.97
CA PHE A 10 -14.21 23.97 -18.72
C PHE A 10 -12.92 23.33 -18.17
N ASP A 11 -11.89 24.13 -17.95
CA ASP A 11 -10.60 23.68 -17.39
C ASP A 11 -10.79 23.12 -15.97
N ALA A 12 -11.61 23.78 -15.15
CA ALA A 12 -11.96 23.29 -13.80
C ALA A 12 -12.69 21.93 -13.86
N GLY A 13 -13.58 21.73 -14.84
CA GLY A 13 -14.27 20.45 -15.05
C GLY A 13 -13.31 19.32 -15.41
N ILE A 14 -12.31 19.58 -16.27
CA ILE A 14 -11.28 18.59 -16.61
C ILE A 14 -10.45 18.23 -15.39
N ILE A 15 -9.98 19.24 -14.64
CA ILE A 15 -9.16 19.04 -13.44
C ILE A 15 -9.93 18.21 -12.41
N LEU A 16 -11.20 18.57 -12.15
CA LEU A 16 -12.04 17.83 -11.22
C LEU A 16 -12.23 16.37 -11.65
N SER A 17 -12.48 16.14 -12.93
CA SER A 17 -12.64 14.79 -13.49
C SER A 17 -11.36 13.97 -13.35
N ALA A 18 -10.20 14.58 -13.62
CA ALA A 18 -8.90 13.95 -13.46
C ALA A 18 -8.60 13.58 -11.99
N ILE A 19 -8.95 14.44 -11.04
CA ILE A 19 -8.81 14.16 -9.61
C ILE A 19 -9.68 12.99 -9.19
N ILE A 20 -10.96 12.99 -9.58
CA ILE A 20 -11.90 11.91 -9.25
C ILE A 20 -11.40 10.58 -9.81
N LEU A 21 -10.97 10.57 -11.07
CA LEU A 21 -10.41 9.38 -11.71
C LEU A 21 -9.15 8.89 -10.98
N SER A 22 -8.25 9.80 -10.60
CA SER A 22 -7.01 9.45 -9.91
C SER A 22 -7.29 8.83 -8.54
N LEU A 23 -8.25 9.37 -7.78
CA LEU A 23 -8.65 8.82 -6.49
C LEU A 23 -9.30 7.43 -6.64
N GLY A 24 -10.13 7.23 -7.67
CA GLY A 24 -10.73 5.94 -7.98
C GLY A 24 -9.68 4.89 -8.33
N ILE A 25 -8.73 5.22 -9.22
CA ILE A 25 -7.63 4.31 -9.59
C ILE A 25 -6.79 3.96 -8.36
N LYS A 26 -6.45 4.96 -7.54
CA LYS A 26 -5.69 4.71 -6.31
C LYS A 26 -6.43 3.73 -5.41
N GLY A 27 -7.69 4.01 -5.08
CA GLY A 27 -8.50 3.20 -4.18
C GLY A 27 -8.70 1.75 -4.62
N SER A 28 -8.80 1.52 -5.93
CA SER A 28 -8.89 0.17 -6.48
C SER A 28 -7.56 -0.55 -6.47
N THR A 29 -6.47 0.11 -6.91
CA THR A 29 -5.15 -0.54 -7.07
C THR A 29 -4.38 -0.74 -5.77
N GLU A 30 -4.97 -0.40 -4.63
CA GLU A 30 -4.46 -0.67 -3.29
C GLU A 30 -5.22 -1.78 -2.56
N SER A 31 -6.34 -2.24 -3.13
CA SER A 31 -7.25 -3.16 -2.45
C SER A 31 -6.75 -4.62 -2.48
N PRO A 32 -7.10 -5.42 -1.46
CA PRO A 32 -6.80 -6.85 -1.43
C PRO A 32 -7.34 -7.61 -2.63
N GLU A 33 -8.54 -7.26 -3.10
CA GLU A 33 -9.16 -7.88 -4.28
C GLU A 33 -8.39 -7.55 -5.55
N PHE A 34 -7.83 -6.34 -5.67
CA PHE A 34 -7.00 -6.00 -6.80
C PHE A 34 -5.70 -6.82 -6.81
N CYS A 35 -5.04 -6.92 -5.66
CA CYS A 35 -3.82 -7.71 -5.50
C CYS A 35 -4.06 -9.21 -5.76
N ASN A 36 -5.23 -9.73 -5.39
CA ASN A 36 -5.60 -11.13 -5.61
C ASN A 36 -6.05 -11.45 -7.05
N ASN A 37 -5.96 -10.52 -8.00
CA ASN A 37 -6.22 -10.84 -9.41
C ASN A 37 -5.12 -11.67 -10.07
N CYS A 38 -3.94 -11.73 -9.44
CA CYS A 38 -2.84 -12.58 -9.88
C CYS A 38 -2.74 -13.79 -8.95
N HIS A 39 -2.81 -15.01 -9.47
CA HIS A 39 -2.80 -16.24 -8.66
C HIS A 39 -1.56 -16.37 -7.75
N ILE A 40 -0.44 -15.72 -8.13
CA ILE A 40 0.79 -15.73 -7.34
C ILE A 40 0.58 -15.09 -5.95
N MET A 41 -0.45 -14.26 -5.80
CA MET A 41 -0.84 -13.60 -4.55
C MET A 41 -1.80 -14.42 -3.70
N ASP A 42 -2.40 -15.50 -4.23
CA ASP A 42 -3.42 -16.30 -3.51
C ASP A 42 -3.00 -16.69 -2.08
N PRO A 43 -1.78 -17.22 -1.82
CA PRO A 43 -1.41 -17.60 -0.46
C PRO A 43 -1.27 -16.42 0.49
N ALA A 44 -0.74 -15.28 0.02
CA ALA A 44 -0.64 -14.08 0.83
C ALA A 44 -2.03 -13.52 1.16
N TYR A 45 -2.95 -13.54 0.18
CA TYR A 45 -4.34 -13.14 0.37
C TYR A 45 -5.09 -14.06 1.35
N GLU A 46 -4.93 -15.38 1.23
CA GLU A 46 -5.52 -16.36 2.14
C GLU A 46 -4.98 -16.25 3.58
N SER A 47 -3.69 -15.93 3.74
CA SER A 47 -3.09 -15.68 5.05
C SER A 47 -3.64 -14.37 5.64
N TRP A 48 -3.65 -13.30 4.84
CA TRP A 48 -4.20 -11.98 5.19
C TRP A 48 -5.67 -12.03 5.63
N SER A 49 -6.52 -12.69 4.87
CA SER A 49 -7.96 -12.82 5.15
C SER A 49 -8.28 -13.54 6.47
N ARG A 50 -7.34 -14.30 7.02
CA ARG A 50 -7.46 -14.99 8.32
C ARG A 50 -6.69 -14.31 9.45
N SER A 51 -5.98 -13.24 9.16
CA SER A 51 -5.15 -12.50 10.11
C SER A 51 -5.95 -11.46 10.89
N ALA A 52 -5.34 -10.87 11.93
CA ALA A 52 -5.91 -9.72 12.62
C ALA A 52 -5.97 -8.45 11.74
N HIS A 53 -5.36 -8.46 10.56
CA HIS A 53 -5.28 -7.35 9.62
C HIS A 53 -6.17 -7.55 8.38
N SER A 54 -7.12 -8.47 8.41
CA SER A 54 -8.01 -8.81 7.27
C SER A 54 -8.91 -7.66 6.78
N GLU A 55 -8.93 -6.53 7.48
CA GLU A 55 -9.68 -5.31 7.11
C GLU A 55 -8.75 -4.16 6.69
N VAL A 56 -7.44 -4.40 6.66
CA VAL A 56 -6.41 -3.42 6.27
C VAL A 56 -6.00 -3.68 4.83
N LYS A 57 -5.98 -2.63 4.00
CA LYS A 57 -5.59 -2.79 2.58
C LYS A 57 -4.13 -3.19 2.45
N CYS A 58 -3.80 -3.95 1.40
CA CYS A 58 -2.44 -4.44 1.17
C CYS A 58 -1.39 -3.33 1.15
N LEU A 59 -1.70 -2.20 0.49
CA LEU A 59 -0.76 -1.08 0.38
C LEU A 59 -0.70 -0.21 1.64
N GLU A 60 -1.57 -0.37 2.64
CA GLU A 60 -1.34 0.28 3.94
C GLU A 60 -0.09 -0.28 4.64
N CYS A 61 0.34 -1.50 4.28
CA CYS A 61 1.61 -2.08 4.73
C CYS A 61 2.70 -2.11 3.65
N HIS A 62 2.34 -2.31 2.37
CA HIS A 62 3.30 -2.50 1.27
C HIS A 62 3.59 -1.24 0.44
N GLU A 63 2.93 -0.11 0.73
CA GLU A 63 3.31 1.20 0.20
C GLU A 63 3.97 2.01 1.30
N GLU A 64 5.12 2.57 0.98
CA GLU A 64 5.79 3.50 1.87
C GLU A 64 5.00 4.84 1.94
N PRO A 65 4.79 5.44 3.13
CA PRO A 65 4.13 6.72 3.28
C PRO A 65 4.81 7.82 2.48
N GLY A 66 3.98 8.71 1.94
CA GLY A 66 4.39 9.85 1.15
C GLY A 66 4.30 9.61 -0.36
N PHE A 67 4.46 10.69 -1.12
CA PHE A 67 4.29 10.67 -2.57
C PHE A 67 5.35 9.84 -3.29
N SER A 68 6.59 9.81 -2.76
CA SER A 68 7.67 8.99 -3.32
C SER A 68 7.39 7.49 -3.19
N GLY A 69 6.88 7.06 -2.03
CA GLY A 69 6.50 5.66 -1.81
C GLY A 69 5.34 5.24 -2.71
N TYR A 70 4.32 6.09 -2.85
CA TYR A 70 3.26 5.89 -3.84
C TYR A 70 3.80 5.67 -5.25
N LEU A 71 4.68 6.55 -5.76
CA LEU A 71 5.25 6.39 -7.10
C LEU A 71 6.10 5.12 -7.23
N LYS A 72 6.91 4.82 -6.22
CA LYS A 72 7.77 3.61 -6.17
C LYS A 72 6.91 2.35 -6.24
N THR A 73 5.88 2.24 -5.40
CA THR A 73 4.99 1.08 -5.36
C THR A 73 4.23 0.91 -6.68
N LYS A 74 3.75 1.99 -7.32
CA LYS A 74 3.12 1.88 -8.65
C LYS A 74 4.10 1.46 -9.74
N ALA A 75 5.35 1.92 -9.70
CA ALA A 75 6.38 1.48 -10.64
C ALA A 75 6.69 -0.02 -10.45
N GLN A 76 6.85 -0.48 -9.21
CA GLN A 76 7.08 -1.89 -8.89
C GLN A 76 5.90 -2.78 -9.31
N GLY A 77 4.65 -2.34 -9.07
CA GLY A 77 3.47 -3.07 -9.52
C GLY A 77 3.39 -3.18 -11.05
N ALA A 78 3.78 -2.12 -11.78
CA ALA A 78 3.84 -2.16 -13.24
C ALA A 78 4.94 -3.12 -13.73
N GLU A 79 6.12 -3.09 -13.11
CA GLU A 79 7.22 -4.04 -13.39
C GLU A 79 6.79 -5.48 -13.13
N GLN A 80 6.09 -5.73 -12.03
CA GLN A 80 5.56 -7.05 -11.69
C GLN A 80 4.54 -7.52 -12.73
N ALA A 81 3.62 -6.63 -13.16
CA ALA A 81 2.65 -6.95 -14.19
C ALA A 81 3.32 -7.29 -15.53
N VAL A 82 4.35 -6.52 -15.93
CA VAL A 82 5.13 -6.82 -17.13
C VAL A 82 5.87 -8.15 -17.01
N THR A 83 6.55 -8.39 -15.89
CA THR A 83 7.26 -9.64 -15.61
C THR A 83 6.33 -10.84 -15.72
N TYR A 84 5.13 -10.73 -15.16
CA TYR A 84 4.13 -11.79 -15.21
C TYR A 84 3.58 -12.05 -16.63
N LEU A 85 3.57 -11.04 -17.51
CA LEU A 85 3.16 -11.20 -18.91
C LEU A 85 4.23 -11.85 -19.79
N ILE A 86 5.51 -11.66 -19.46
CA ILE A 86 6.64 -12.11 -20.30
C ILE A 86 7.38 -13.34 -19.74
N SER A 87 7.15 -13.68 -18.48
CA SER A 87 7.81 -14.75 -17.74
C SER A 87 6.79 -15.57 -16.94
N SER A 88 7.26 -16.53 -16.15
CA SER A 88 6.44 -17.30 -15.21
C SER A 88 7.09 -17.29 -13.83
N PRO A 89 7.02 -16.15 -13.12
CA PRO A 89 7.62 -16.02 -11.79
C PRO A 89 6.91 -16.94 -10.80
N ASP A 90 7.63 -17.36 -9.76
CA ASP A 90 7.07 -18.07 -8.63
C ASP A 90 7.07 -17.20 -7.36
N GLN A 91 6.47 -17.69 -6.27
CA GLN A 91 6.34 -16.90 -5.04
C GLN A 91 7.68 -16.45 -4.45
N SER A 92 8.78 -17.16 -4.70
CA SER A 92 10.11 -16.77 -4.22
C SER A 92 10.68 -15.55 -4.94
N ASP A 93 10.12 -15.20 -6.11
CA ASP A 93 10.45 -13.97 -6.84
C ASP A 93 9.76 -12.73 -6.24
N LEU A 94 8.73 -12.93 -5.40
CA LEU A 94 8.05 -11.81 -4.73
C LEU A 94 8.93 -11.21 -3.64
N ASN A 95 9.39 -9.98 -3.88
CA ASN A 95 10.14 -9.20 -2.91
C ASN A 95 9.27 -8.05 -2.40
N ALA A 96 8.73 -8.22 -1.19
CA ALA A 96 7.95 -7.20 -0.52
C ALA A 96 8.66 -6.74 0.75
N HIS A 97 8.93 -5.43 0.84
CA HIS A 97 9.50 -4.81 2.03
C HIS A 97 8.40 -3.99 2.71
N VAL A 98 8.18 -4.25 4.00
CA VAL A 98 7.27 -3.51 4.86
C VAL A 98 8.12 -2.67 5.81
N ALA A 99 8.03 -1.34 5.68
CA ALA A 99 8.79 -0.42 6.51
C ALA A 99 8.12 -0.23 7.88
N ASN A 100 8.93 -0.13 8.95
CA ASN A 100 8.48 0.18 10.32
C ASN A 100 7.44 1.31 10.44
N LYS A 101 7.59 2.37 9.64
CA LYS A 101 6.64 3.50 9.63
C LYS A 101 5.19 3.08 9.38
N ASN A 102 4.97 2.03 8.60
CA ASN A 102 3.63 1.52 8.26
C ASN A 102 2.97 0.87 9.48
N CYS A 103 3.76 0.17 10.30
CA CYS A 103 3.29 -0.35 11.57
C CYS A 103 3.01 0.79 12.56
N ILE A 104 3.93 1.74 12.67
CA ILE A 104 3.87 2.83 13.65
C ILE A 104 2.70 3.79 13.38
N ASP A 105 2.37 4.04 12.11
CA ASP A 105 1.27 4.93 11.74
C ASP A 105 -0.07 4.53 12.39
N CYS A 106 -0.31 3.22 12.58
CA CYS A 106 -1.47 2.70 13.29
C CYS A 106 -1.19 2.39 14.77
N HIS A 107 -0.03 1.81 15.10
CA HIS A 107 0.26 1.29 16.44
C HIS A 107 0.92 2.30 17.40
N ARG A 108 1.05 3.58 17.02
CA ARG A 108 1.62 4.61 17.91
C ARG A 108 0.78 4.91 19.16
N SER A 109 -0.51 4.56 19.16
CA SER A 109 -1.44 4.89 20.24
C SER A 109 -2.64 3.92 20.28
N GLU A 110 -3.17 3.68 21.47
CA GLU A 110 -4.30 2.78 21.77
C GLU A 110 -5.68 3.25 21.26
N GLU A 111 -5.75 4.13 20.26
CA GLU A 111 -7.03 4.70 19.81
C GLU A 111 -7.88 3.67 19.05
N LYS A 112 -7.24 2.83 18.22
CA LYS A 112 -7.92 1.89 17.32
C LYS A 112 -7.35 0.48 17.35
N VAL A 113 -6.06 0.35 17.68
CA VAL A 113 -5.33 -0.92 17.73
C VAL A 113 -4.39 -0.90 18.93
N PRO A 114 -3.96 -2.08 19.44
CA PRO A 114 -2.96 -2.17 20.49
C PRO A 114 -1.73 -1.34 20.15
N SER A 115 -1.27 -0.51 21.08
CA SER A 115 -0.09 0.32 20.88
C SER A 115 1.19 -0.49 21.06
N ILE A 116 2.27 0.05 20.51
CA ILE A 116 3.61 -0.52 20.67
C ILE A 116 4.00 -0.47 22.16
N PRO A 117 4.36 -1.61 22.79
CA PRO A 117 4.78 -1.61 24.18
C PRO A 117 6.04 -0.77 24.41
N GLU A 118 6.17 -0.16 25.60
CA GLU A 118 7.29 0.75 25.92
C GLU A 118 8.69 0.10 25.75
N ASP A 119 8.80 -1.21 25.97
CA ASP A 119 10.06 -1.95 25.82
C ASP A 119 10.52 -2.13 24.35
N HIS A 120 9.68 -1.78 23.37
CA HIS A 120 10.02 -1.81 21.96
C HIS A 120 10.73 -0.55 21.47
N GLN A 121 10.76 0.53 22.26
CA GLN A 121 11.39 1.79 21.85
C GLN A 121 12.86 1.58 21.46
N LYS A 122 13.62 0.80 22.24
CA LYS A 122 15.02 0.49 21.93
C LYS A 122 15.19 -0.32 20.63
N ARG A 123 14.20 -1.13 20.26
CA ARG A 123 14.22 -1.92 19.02
C ARG A 123 13.99 -1.03 17.81
N ILE A 124 13.05 -0.09 17.92
CA ILE A 124 12.77 0.93 16.91
C ILE A 124 13.99 1.84 16.71
N GLU A 125 14.63 2.30 17.79
CA GLU A 125 15.84 3.13 17.73
C GLU A 125 17.04 2.40 17.10
N SER A 126 17.05 1.05 17.18
CA SER A 126 18.08 0.21 16.54
C SER A 126 17.76 -0.14 15.08
N ASP A 127 16.74 0.49 14.50
CA ASP A 127 16.29 0.27 13.12
C ASP A 127 15.91 -1.20 12.81
N MET A 128 15.45 -1.92 13.83
CA MET A 128 14.99 -3.30 13.68
C MET A 128 13.58 -3.30 13.09
N GLU A 129 13.41 -3.91 11.91
CA GLU A 129 12.08 -4.00 11.29
C GLU A 129 11.12 -4.85 12.14
N CYS A 130 9.91 -4.35 12.35
CA CYS A 130 8.84 -5.01 13.11
C CYS A 130 8.58 -6.42 12.56
N ALA A 131 8.55 -6.53 11.22
CA ALA A 131 8.32 -7.78 10.51
C ALA A 131 9.39 -8.85 10.76
N MET A 132 10.57 -8.51 11.28
CA MET A 132 11.58 -9.52 11.63
C MET A 132 11.18 -10.38 12.84
N CYS A 133 10.42 -9.83 13.78
CA CYS A 133 9.90 -10.57 14.93
C CYS A 133 8.41 -10.91 14.75
N HIS A 134 7.63 -9.97 14.22
CA HIS A 134 6.21 -10.12 13.97
C HIS A 134 5.94 -10.66 12.55
N LYS A 135 6.58 -11.78 12.21
CA LYS A 135 6.57 -12.36 10.85
C LYS A 135 5.19 -12.79 10.36
N SER A 136 4.28 -13.14 11.27
CA SER A 136 2.94 -13.64 10.94
C SER A 136 1.84 -12.64 11.34
N THR A 137 2.12 -11.35 11.18
CA THR A 137 1.19 -10.27 11.54
C THR A 137 -0.02 -10.21 10.61
N ALA A 138 0.23 -10.40 9.32
CA ALA A 138 -0.78 -10.27 8.27
C ALA A 138 -0.73 -11.46 7.31
N HIS A 139 0.44 -11.82 6.77
CA HIS A 139 0.58 -13.00 5.92
C HIS A 139 1.87 -13.75 6.16
#